data_AF-A0A0K8Q880-F1
#
_entry.id   AF-A0A0K8Q880-F1
#
_cell.length_a   1.000
_cell.length_b   1.000
_cell.length_c   1.000
_cell.angle_alpha   90.00
_cell.angle_beta   90.00
_cell.angle_gamma   90.00
#
_symmetry.space_group_name_H-M   'P 1'
#
loop_
_entity.id
_entity.type
_entity.pdbx_description
1 polymer ?
#
loop_
_entity_poly.entity_id
_entity_poly.type
_entity_poly.pdbx_seq_one_letter_code
_entity_poly.pdbx_strand_id
1 'polypeptide(L)'
;LLVAGSCAFLIKPFGGAFGLGPPTKRATLVPQQAIDIEVVVEGTRIGQHVDPGKTVPLTFGKSGGRLGVTCLSAGGCAVQLLEAGG
;
A
#
# COMPACT_ATOMS: atom_id res chain seq x y z
N LEU A 1 -3.47 -9.58 -6.02
CA LEU A 1 -3.09 -8.62 -7.08
C LEU A 1 -1.73 -9.03 -7.63
N LEU A 2 -1.55 -9.10 -8.94
CA LEU A 2 -0.28 -9.47 -9.57
C LEU A 2 0.44 -8.19 -9.98
N VAL A 3 1.69 -8.03 -9.54
CA VAL A 3 2.57 -6.92 -9.90
C VAL A 3 3.69 -7.49 -10.75
N ALA A 4 3.96 -6.90 -11.92
CA ALA A 4 5.11 -7.27 -12.74
C ALA A 4 6.10 -6.10 -12.75
N GLY A 5 7.34 -6.35 -12.34
CA GLY A 5 8.34 -5.29 -12.20
C GLY A 5 7.99 -4.30 -11.09
N SER A 6 7.65 -3.07 -11.46
CA SER A 6 7.21 -2.04 -10.50
C SER A 6 5.81 -1.52 -10.82
N CYS A 7 5.01 -1.31 -9.80
CA CYS A 7 3.66 -0.76 -9.93
C CYS A 7 3.41 0.28 -8.83
N ALA A 8 2.63 1.31 -9.14
CA ALA A 8 2.23 2.33 -8.18
C ALA A 8 0.71 2.41 -8.10
N PHE A 9 0.18 2.30 -6.88
CA PHE A 9 -1.22 2.46 -6.56
C PHE A 9 -1.44 3.87 -6.00
N LEU A 10 -2.43 4.56 -6.56
CA LEU A 10 -2.84 5.87 -6.08
C LEU A 10 -4.05 5.73 -5.17
N ILE A 11 -3.88 6.15 -3.92
CA ILE A 11 -4.95 6.22 -2.93
C ILE A 11 -5.53 7.63 -3.04
N LYS A 12 -6.73 7.72 -3.62
CA LYS A 12 -7.42 9.01 -3.75
C LYS A 12 -7.76 9.58 -2.37
N PRO A 13 -7.77 10.92 -2.22
CA PRO A 13 -8.30 11.56 -1.03
C PRO A 13 -9.70 11.05 -0.69
N PHE A 14 -10.02 10.96 0.59
CA PHE A 14 -11.30 10.45 1.07
C PHE A 14 -11.79 11.23 2.29
N GLY A 15 -13.08 11.07 2.60
CA GLY A 15 -13.81 11.94 3.52
C GLY A 15 -14.49 13.06 2.73
N GLY A 16 -15.79 12.93 2.51
CA GLY A 16 -16.59 13.93 1.78
C GLY A 16 -16.67 15.27 2.51
N ALA A 17 -17.41 16.23 1.93
CA ALA A 17 -17.54 17.60 2.42
C ALA A 17 -17.98 17.73 3.90
N PHE A 18 -18.69 16.73 4.43
CA PHE A 18 -19.18 16.71 5.81
C PHE A 18 -18.28 15.92 6.78
N GLY A 19 -17.17 15.35 6.32
CA GLY A 19 -16.19 14.66 7.19
C GLY A 19 -16.70 13.37 7.88
N LEU A 20 -17.87 12.85 7.51
CA LEU A 20 -18.58 11.73 8.15
C LEU A 20 -17.94 10.33 7.97
N GLY A 21 -16.68 10.24 7.58
CA GLY A 21 -15.95 8.97 7.42
C GLY A 21 -14.77 8.87 8.41
N PRO A 22 -14.26 7.65 8.66
CA PRO A 22 -13.09 7.47 9.53
C PRO A 22 -11.91 8.32 9.04
N PRO A 23 -11.13 8.92 9.96
CA PRO A 23 -10.07 9.87 9.62
C PRO A 23 -8.90 9.22 8.87
N THR A 24 -8.81 7.89 8.90
CA THR A 24 -7.77 7.12 8.24
C THR A 24 -8.37 5.87 7.58
N LYS A 25 -7.76 5.43 6.48
CA LYS A 25 -8.00 4.10 5.90
C LYS A 25 -6.82 3.20 6.25
N ARG A 26 -7.14 1.96 6.63
CA ARG A 26 -6.15 0.94 6.95
C ARG A 26 -6.23 -0.19 5.94
N ALA A 27 -5.09 -0.74 5.56
CA ALA A 27 -5.01 -1.93 4.75
C ALA A 27 -3.79 -2.73 5.17
N THR A 28 -3.78 -4.04 4.91
CA THR A 28 -2.62 -4.88 5.17
C THR A 28 -2.14 -5.46 3.85
N LEU A 29 -0.89 -5.20 3.50
CA LEU A 29 -0.24 -5.80 2.35
C LEU A 29 0.46 -7.09 2.79
N VAL A 30 0.23 -8.18 2.06
CA VAL A 30 0.89 -9.48 2.28
C VAL A 30 1.49 -9.95 0.96
N PRO A 31 2.80 -9.81 0.77
CA PRO A 31 3.45 -10.25 -0.44
C PRO A 31 3.75 -11.75 -0.38
N GLN A 32 3.63 -12.43 -1.52
CA GLN A 32 3.97 -13.85 -1.66
C GLN A 32 5.44 -14.06 -2.03
N GLN A 33 6.14 -13.00 -2.42
CA GLN A 33 7.57 -12.97 -2.75
C GLN A 33 8.22 -11.77 -2.08
N ALA A 34 9.56 -11.74 -2.04
CA ALA A 34 10.29 -10.58 -1.54
C ALA A 34 10.04 -9.37 -2.45
N ILE A 35 9.66 -8.26 -1.84
CA ILE A 35 9.37 -7.00 -2.55
C ILE A 35 9.95 -5.82 -1.79
N ASP A 36 10.22 -4.74 -2.51
CA ASP A 36 10.40 -3.43 -1.90
C ASP A 36 9.09 -2.64 -2.06
N ILE A 37 8.72 -1.91 -1.02
CA ILE A 37 7.58 -0.99 -1.08
C ILE A 37 8.02 0.44 -0.78
N GLU A 38 7.33 1.39 -1.39
CA GLU A 38 7.46 2.81 -1.12
C GLU A 38 6.07 3.39 -0.80
N VAL A 39 5.86 3.86 0.41
CA VAL A 39 4.62 4.53 0.80
C VAL A 39 4.86 6.03 0.87
N VAL A 40 4.03 6.82 0.20
CA VAL A 40 4.06 8.28 0.26
C VAL A 40 2.72 8.77 0.81
N VAL A 41 2.73 9.36 2.01
CA VAL A 41 1.54 9.91 2.68
C VAL A 41 1.89 11.30 3.19
N GLU A 42 1.07 12.31 2.87
CA GLU A 42 1.25 13.69 3.36
C GLU A 42 2.67 14.25 3.12
N GLY A 43 3.31 13.89 2.00
CA GLY A 43 4.68 14.30 1.66
C GLY A 43 5.79 13.51 2.36
N THR A 44 5.45 12.62 3.30
CA THR A 44 6.40 11.70 3.92
C THR A 44 6.55 10.45 3.04
N ARG A 45 7.80 10.09 2.71
CA ARG A 45 8.13 8.87 1.96
C ARG A 45 8.78 7.85 2.88
N ILE A 46 8.25 6.64 2.89
CA ILE A 46 8.74 5.51 3.67
C ILE A 46 9.03 4.36 2.70
N GLY A 47 10.30 3.95 2.60
CA GLY A 47 10.72 2.79 1.85
C GLY A 47 11.03 1.64 2.79
N GLN A 48 10.58 0.43 2.48
CA GLN A 48 10.99 -0.77 3.23
C GLN A 48 11.07 -2.00 2.33
N HIS A 49 12.02 -2.87 2.67
CA HIS A 49 12.09 -4.23 2.15
C HIS A 49 11.14 -5.14 2.91
N VAL A 50 10.46 -6.04 2.21
CA VAL A 50 9.45 -6.95 2.79
C VAL A 50 9.70 -8.37 2.32
N ASP A 51 9.98 -9.25 3.27
CA ASP A 51 10.12 -10.67 3.02
C ASP A 51 8.77 -11.33 2.67
N PRO A 52 8.78 -12.48 1.95
CA PRO A 52 7.58 -13.26 1.67
C PRO A 52 6.79 -13.59 2.94
N GLY A 53 5.47 -13.40 2.88
CA GLY A 53 4.54 -13.72 3.97
C GLY A 53 4.57 -12.73 5.13
N LYS A 54 5.44 -11.71 5.14
CA LYS A 54 5.40 -10.64 6.14
C LYS A 54 4.25 -9.70 5.86
N THR A 55 3.50 -9.36 6.90
CA THR A 55 2.40 -8.40 6.79
C THR A 55 2.91 -6.98 6.96
N VAL A 56 2.44 -6.09 6.10
CA VAL A 56 2.73 -4.65 6.20
C VAL A 56 1.44 -3.91 6.46
N PRO A 57 1.27 -3.31 7.66
CA PRO A 57 0.15 -2.43 7.92
C PRO A 57 0.36 -1.10 7.18
N LEU A 58 -0.61 -0.73 6.36
CA LEU A 58 -0.66 0.53 5.64
C LEU A 58 -1.75 1.40 6.26
N THR A 59 -1.41 2.65 6.58
CA THR A 59 -2.36 3.65 7.07
C THR A 59 -2.27 4.88 6.18
N PHE A 60 -3.41 5.29 5.62
CA PHE A 60 -3.52 6.50 4.81
C PHE A 60 -4.42 7.51 5.52
N GLY A 61 -4.01 8.78 5.56
CA GLY A 61 -4.85 9.89 6.01
C GLY A 61 -5.82 10.38 4.91
N LYS A 62 -6.69 11.34 5.25
CA LYS A 62 -7.73 11.87 4.33
C LYS A 62 -7.16 12.45 3.03
N SER A 63 -5.91 12.92 3.03
CA SER A 63 -5.21 13.41 1.84
C SER A 63 -4.95 12.31 0.80
N GLY A 64 -5.17 11.04 1.15
CA GLY A 64 -4.77 9.91 0.32
C GLY A 64 -3.25 9.69 0.35
N GLY A 65 -2.72 9.11 -0.72
CA GLY A 65 -1.29 8.81 -0.83
C GLY A 65 -0.94 7.97 -2.05
N ARG A 66 0.31 7.49 -2.08
CA ARG A 66 0.82 6.59 -3.12
C ARG A 66 1.49 5.38 -2.47
N LEU A 67 1.21 4.20 -2.99
CA LEU A 67 1.90 2.95 -2.64
C LEU A 67 2.62 2.44 -3.88
N GLY A 68 3.95 2.54 -3.91
CA GLY A 68 4.82 1.85 -4.85
C GLY A 68 5.13 0.44 -4.36
N VAL A 69 5.12 -0.52 -5.28
CA VAL A 69 5.53 -1.90 -5.07
C VAL A 69 6.51 -2.27 -6.17
N THR A 70 7.68 -2.78 -5.79
CA THR A 70 8.73 -3.23 -6.70
C THR A 70 9.03 -4.70 -6.41
N CYS A 71 8.81 -5.54 -7.41
CA CYS A 71 9.19 -6.94 -7.36
C CYS A 71 10.71 -7.08 -7.53
N LEU A 72 11.31 -7.90 -6.69
CA LEU A 72 12.75 -8.20 -6.76
C LEU A 72 13.06 -9.45 -7.60
N SER A 73 12.03 -10.21 -8.00
CA SER A 73 12.14 -11.38 -8.86
C SER A 73 11.78 -11.05 -10.32
N ALA A 74 12.46 -11.71 -11.27
CA ALA A 74 12.29 -11.48 -12.71
C ALA A 74 10.91 -11.90 -13.28
N GLY A 75 10.09 -12.64 -12.52
CA GLY A 75 8.81 -13.19 -12.97
C GLY A 75 7.57 -12.40 -12.53
N GLY A 76 7.75 -11.28 -11.84
CA GLY A 76 6.67 -10.59 -11.13
C GLY A 76 6.38 -11.19 -9.75
N CYS A 77 5.59 -10.47 -8.97
CA CYS A 77 5.26 -10.79 -7.60
C CYS A 77 3.76 -10.66 -7.35
N ALA A 78 3.19 -11.65 -6.67
CA ALA A 78 1.83 -11.63 -6.18
C ALA A 78 1.80 -10.92 -4.83
N VAL A 79 0.98 -9.89 -4.72
CA VAL A 79 0.69 -9.19 -3.47
C VAL A 79 -0.80 -9.29 -3.15
N GLN A 80 -1.11 -9.64 -1.92
CA GLN A 80 -2.48 -9.61 -1.43
C GLN A 80 -2.68 -8.33 -0.64
N LEU A 81 -3.69 -7.56 -1.01
CA LEU A 81 -4.15 -6.44 -0.21
C LEU A 81 -5.36 -6.94 0.56
N LEU A 82 -5.16 -7.17 1.86
CA LEU A 82 -6.25 -7.46 2.78
C LEU A 82 -6.79 -6.09 3.23
N GLU A 83 -8.01 -5.75 2.84
CA GLU A 83 -8.66 -4.58 3.41
C GLU A 83 -8.79 -4.79 4.92
N ALA A 84 -8.27 -3.84 5.70
CA ALA A 84 -8.58 -3.79 7.12
C ALA A 84 -9.95 -3.13 7.23
N GLY A 85 -10.90 -3.86 7.80
CA GLY A 85 -12.31 -3.48 7.92
C GLY A 85 -12.52 -2.02 8.29
N GLY A 86 -13.44 -1.39 7.56
CA GLY A 86 -14.09 -0.16 7.98
C GLY A 86 -15.07 -0.41 9.12
#